data_AF-A0AAN9G6H6-F1
#
_entry.id   AF-A0AAN9G6H6-F1
#
_cell.length_a   1.000
_cell.length_b   1.000
_cell.length_c   1.000
_cell.angle_alpha   90.00
_cell.angle_beta   90.00
_cell.angle_gamma   90.00
#
_symmetry.space_group_name_H-M   'P 1'
#
loop_
_entity.id
_entity.type
_entity.pdbx_description
1 polymer ?
#
loop_
_entity_poly.entity_id
_entity_poly.type
_entity_poly.pdbx_seq_one_letter_code
_entity_poly.pdbx_strand_id
1 'polypeptide(L)'
;MSMEETASRDMTSCLSDLAAAFPEQLAAVLCDCLQQAPLSSVQAEVMSSVCKSWDPPALLGFIRGVCRSDRQLDQHLVTVLQSAVNRHVDLNPDDLLAVLRVLETGAFPLAADVKYGRLVLTLVRAHRKQMTSLHSAVLHSIAGVHTSLVRKSLRSLVDSLPS
;
A
#
# COMPACT_ATOMS: atom_id res chain seq x y z
N MET A 1 2.58 24.70 6.05
CA MET A 1 2.03 24.42 7.40
C MET A 1 2.05 22.92 7.60
N SER A 2 2.84 22.45 8.57
CA SER A 2 2.97 21.04 8.93
C SER A 2 1.76 20.62 9.79
N MET A 3 1.14 19.48 9.48
CA MET A 3 0.13 18.88 10.35
C MET A 3 0.84 18.07 11.44
N GLU A 4 1.11 18.73 12.56
CA GLU A 4 1.76 18.13 13.74
C GLU A 4 0.76 17.72 14.82
N GLU A 5 -0.49 18.20 14.72
CA GLU A 5 -1.60 17.87 15.60
C GLU A 5 -2.63 16.99 14.91
N THR A 6 -3.39 16.20 15.68
CA THR A 6 -4.44 15.32 15.19
C THR A 6 -5.37 16.05 14.23
N ALA A 7 -5.61 15.45 13.06
CA ALA A 7 -6.53 16.00 12.08
C ALA A 7 -7.89 16.29 12.73
N SER A 8 -8.43 17.50 12.50
CA SER A 8 -9.76 17.82 13.02
C SER A 8 -10.79 16.86 12.42
N ARG A 9 -11.81 16.51 13.22
CA ARG A 9 -12.92 15.68 12.75
C ARG A 9 -13.59 16.28 11.51
N ASP A 10 -13.71 17.61 11.47
CA ASP A 10 -14.30 18.35 10.36
C ASP A 10 -13.47 18.21 9.08
N MET A 11 -12.14 18.24 9.17
CA MET A 11 -11.27 18.05 8.00
C MET A 11 -11.37 16.62 7.46
N THR A 12 -11.40 15.62 8.33
CA THR A 12 -11.52 14.21 7.91
C THR A 12 -12.89 13.94 7.28
N SER A 13 -13.95 14.56 7.83
CA SER A 13 -15.30 14.51 7.25
C SER A 13 -15.33 15.16 5.88
N CYS A 14 -14.82 16.39 5.75
CA CYS A 14 -14.76 17.11 4.49
C CYS A 14 -14.00 16.33 3.40
N LEU A 15 -12.85 15.76 3.73
CA LEU A 15 -12.09 14.92 2.79
C LEU A 15 -12.85 13.65 2.41
N SER A 16 -13.63 13.08 3.32
CA SER A 16 -14.47 11.92 3.03
C SER A 16 -15.64 12.27 2.11
N ASP A 17 -16.25 13.45 2.30
CA ASP A 17 -17.31 13.97 1.43
C ASP A 17 -16.76 14.29 0.03
N LEU A 18 -15.57 14.90 -0.05
CA LEU A 18 -14.86 15.11 -1.30
C LEU A 18 -14.47 13.80 -1.98
N ALA A 19 -14.05 12.79 -1.20
CA ALA A 19 -13.75 11.47 -1.72
C ALA A 19 -14.97 10.78 -2.32
N ALA A 20 -16.17 11.05 -1.79
CA ALA A 20 -17.41 10.53 -2.36
C ALA A 20 -17.85 11.30 -3.61
N ALA A 21 -17.65 12.63 -3.64
CA ALA A 21 -18.06 13.47 -4.76
C ALA A 21 -17.08 13.46 -5.95
N PHE A 22 -15.78 13.40 -5.66
CA PHE A 22 -14.68 13.54 -6.62
C PHE A 22 -13.56 12.52 -6.33
N PRO A 23 -13.88 11.20 -6.36
CA PRO A 23 -12.97 10.16 -5.91
C PRO A 23 -11.64 10.14 -6.69
N GLU A 24 -11.70 10.22 -8.03
CA GLU A 24 -10.51 10.16 -8.89
C GLU A 24 -9.65 11.42 -8.78
N GLN A 25 -10.28 12.60 -8.74
CA GLN A 25 -9.56 13.88 -8.63
C GLN A 25 -8.88 13.99 -7.26
N LEU A 26 -9.56 13.58 -6.19
CA LEU A 26 -8.95 13.57 -4.86
C LEU A 26 -7.83 12.54 -4.78
N ALA A 27 -7.98 11.35 -5.37
CA ALA A 27 -6.92 10.35 -5.43
C ALA A 27 -5.68 10.86 -6.15
N ALA A 28 -5.84 11.56 -7.28
CA ALA A 28 -4.76 12.19 -8.01
C ALA A 28 -4.05 13.26 -7.16
N VAL A 29 -4.81 14.19 -6.57
CA VAL A 29 -4.26 15.25 -5.71
C VAL A 29 -3.50 14.67 -4.52
N LEU A 30 -4.06 13.67 -3.84
CA LEU A 30 -3.38 13.04 -2.70
C LEU A 30 -2.13 12.28 -3.14
N CYS A 31 -2.14 11.67 -4.32
CA CYS A 31 -0.95 11.05 -4.88
C CYS A 31 0.15 12.09 -5.17
N ASP A 32 -0.20 13.25 -5.72
CA ASP A 32 0.77 14.33 -5.94
C ASP A 32 1.33 14.84 -4.62
N CYS A 33 0.50 14.97 -3.57
CA CYS A 33 0.96 15.32 -2.23
C CYS A 33 1.98 14.31 -1.67
N LEU A 34 1.83 13.01 -1.94
CA LEU A 34 2.80 11.99 -1.54
C LEU A 34 4.17 12.18 -2.18
N GLN A 35 4.23 12.77 -3.38
CA GLN A 35 5.50 12.96 -4.10
C GLN A 35 6.30 14.15 -3.56
N GLN A 36 5.62 15.13 -2.95
CA GLN A 36 6.27 16.38 -2.53
C GLN A 36 7.03 16.28 -1.20
N ALA A 37 6.55 15.46 -0.26
CA ALA A 37 7.16 15.37 1.07
C ALA A 37 6.87 14.03 1.77
N PRO A 38 7.78 13.55 2.65
CA PRO A 38 7.50 12.46 3.56
C PRO A 38 6.21 12.67 4.36
N LEU A 39 5.50 11.58 4.65
CA LEU A 39 4.25 11.66 5.40
C LEU A 39 4.55 11.75 6.88
N SER A 40 3.84 12.63 7.58
CA SER A 40 3.68 12.52 9.03
C SER A 40 2.71 11.40 9.38
N SER A 41 2.73 10.98 10.66
CA SER A 41 1.77 10.00 11.18
C SER A 41 0.33 10.44 10.98
N VAL A 42 0.03 11.71 11.25
CA VAL A 42 -1.31 12.29 11.09
C VAL A 42 -1.75 12.27 9.63
N GLN A 43 -0.86 12.63 8.70
CA GLN A 43 -1.18 12.58 7.26
C GLN A 43 -1.46 11.15 6.81
N ALA A 44 -0.67 10.17 7.27
CA ALA A 44 -0.89 8.76 6.98
C ALA A 44 -2.23 8.25 7.51
N GLU A 45 -2.65 8.70 8.71
CA GLU A 45 -3.95 8.37 9.31
C GLU A 45 -5.11 8.94 8.49
N VAL A 46 -5.04 10.23 8.12
CA VAL A 46 -6.06 10.87 7.28
C VAL A 46 -6.18 10.17 5.93
N MET A 47 -5.05 9.95 5.25
CA MET A 47 -5.04 9.27 3.95
C MET A 47 -5.57 7.84 4.05
N SER A 48 -5.21 7.12 5.11
CA SER A 48 -5.74 5.78 5.40
C SER A 48 -7.26 5.80 5.63
N SER A 49 -7.79 6.85 6.25
CA SER A 49 -9.24 7.03 6.43
C SER A 49 -9.93 7.30 5.10
N VAL A 50 -9.37 8.19 4.27
CA VAL A 50 -9.90 8.53 2.94
C VAL A 50 -9.86 7.33 1.99
N CYS A 51 -8.81 6.50 2.04
CA CYS A 51 -8.76 5.26 1.25
C CYS A 51 -9.94 4.31 1.54
N LYS A 52 -10.56 4.41 2.74
CA LYS A 52 -11.74 3.61 3.10
C LYS A 52 -13.05 4.20 2.58
N SER A 53 -13.08 5.45 2.12
CA SER A 53 -14.28 6.01 1.47
C SER A 53 -14.25 5.88 -0.05
N TRP A 54 -13.08 5.70 -0.67
CA TRP A 54 -12.95 5.57 -2.12
C TRP A 54 -13.60 4.31 -2.70
N ASP A 55 -14.16 4.48 -3.90
CA ASP A 55 -14.60 3.39 -4.75
C ASP A 55 -13.39 2.63 -5.35
N PRO A 56 -13.61 1.41 -5.89
CA PRO A 56 -12.50 0.62 -6.44
C PRO A 56 -11.71 1.31 -7.57
N PRO A 57 -12.32 2.03 -8.53
CA PRO A 57 -11.59 2.74 -9.58
C PRO A 57 -10.62 3.80 -9.05
N ALA A 58 -11.05 4.66 -8.13
CA ALA A 58 -10.16 5.68 -7.58
C ALA A 58 -9.06 5.07 -6.70
N LEU A 59 -9.37 4.02 -5.96
CA LEU A 59 -8.37 3.32 -5.15
C LEU A 59 -7.31 2.62 -6.02
N LEU A 60 -7.71 2.05 -7.15
CA LEU A 60 -6.78 1.52 -8.16
C LEU A 60 -5.93 2.63 -8.78
N GLY A 61 -6.53 3.77 -9.12
CA GLY A 61 -5.82 4.96 -9.60
C GLY A 61 -4.77 5.43 -8.60
N PHE A 62 -5.11 5.49 -7.32
CA PHE A 62 -4.20 5.83 -6.24
C PHE A 62 -3.05 4.82 -6.12
N ILE A 63 -3.33 3.51 -6.10
CA ILE A 63 -2.29 2.46 -6.03
C ILE A 63 -1.32 2.59 -7.20
N ARG A 64 -1.83 2.77 -8.43
CA ARG A 64 -1.01 2.98 -9.63
C ARG A 64 -0.17 4.24 -9.52
N GLY A 65 -0.73 5.33 -8.99
CA GLY A 65 0.00 6.57 -8.73
C GLY A 65 1.17 6.37 -7.77
N VAL A 66 0.94 5.66 -6.65
CA VAL A 66 2.01 5.31 -5.70
C VAL A 66 3.09 4.48 -6.38
N CYS A 67 2.72 3.50 -7.21
CA CYS A 67 3.68 2.64 -7.91
C CYS A 67 4.51 3.37 -8.98
N ARG A 68 4.02 4.50 -9.47
CA ARG A 68 4.74 5.37 -10.42
C ARG A 68 5.58 6.44 -9.72
N SER A 69 5.46 6.59 -8.40
CA SER A 69 6.27 7.56 -7.67
C SER A 69 7.68 7.03 -7.45
N ASP A 70 8.67 7.90 -7.56
CA ASP A 70 10.07 7.59 -7.21
C ASP A 70 10.32 7.58 -5.69
N ARG A 71 9.26 7.64 -4.89
CA ARG A 71 9.35 7.75 -3.45
C ARG A 71 9.73 6.40 -2.84
N GLN A 72 10.72 6.45 -1.94
CA GLN A 72 11.08 5.29 -1.13
C GLN A 72 9.94 4.91 -0.18
N LEU A 73 9.67 3.60 -0.10
CA LEU A 73 8.67 3.06 0.82
C LEU A 73 9.10 3.28 2.28
N ASP A 74 8.24 3.93 3.06
CA ASP A 74 8.40 4.16 4.49
C ASP A 74 7.22 3.57 5.29
N GLN A 75 7.28 3.61 6.62
CA GLN A 75 6.25 3.03 7.49
C GLN A 75 4.87 3.70 7.36
N HIS A 76 4.84 4.98 7.01
CA HIS A 76 3.63 5.75 6.84
C HIS A 76 2.94 5.37 5.53
N LEU A 77 3.68 5.29 4.43
CA LEU A 77 3.19 4.85 3.14
C LEU A 77 2.74 3.37 3.19
N VAL A 78 3.44 2.51 3.93
CA VAL A 78 3.00 1.13 4.21
C VAL A 78 1.63 1.13 4.89
N THR A 79 1.38 2.03 5.83
CA THR A 79 0.09 2.12 6.54
C THR A 79 -1.03 2.54 5.59
N VAL A 80 -0.78 3.49 4.69
CA VAL A 80 -1.74 3.92 3.67
C VAL A 80 -2.01 2.79 2.66
N LEU A 81 -0.96 2.15 2.13
CA LEU A 81 -1.10 1.02 1.20
C LEU A 81 -1.83 -0.17 1.83
N GLN A 82 -1.60 -0.47 3.11
CA GLN A 82 -2.35 -1.50 3.83
C GLN A 82 -3.85 -1.18 3.88
N SER A 83 -4.21 0.09 4.11
CA SER A 83 -5.62 0.52 4.11
C SER A 83 -6.24 0.36 2.72
N ALA A 84 -5.51 0.66 1.66
CA ALA A 84 -5.94 0.45 0.29
C ALA A 84 -6.10 -1.05 -0.06
N VAL A 85 -5.10 -1.88 0.22
CA VAL A 85 -5.14 -3.33 -0.09
C VAL A 85 -6.23 -4.05 0.70
N ASN A 86 -6.52 -3.62 1.94
CA ASN A 86 -7.62 -4.17 2.75
C ASN A 86 -9.01 -3.97 2.13
N ARG A 87 -9.13 -3.10 1.12
CA ARG A 87 -10.38 -2.91 0.36
C ARG A 87 -10.57 -3.92 -0.75
N HIS A 88 -9.64 -4.87 -0.92
CA HIS A 88 -9.72 -5.94 -1.92
C HIS A 88 -9.94 -5.42 -3.35
N VAL A 89 -9.26 -4.33 -3.72
CA VAL A 89 -9.26 -3.84 -5.10
C VAL A 89 -8.75 -4.92 -6.03
N ASP A 90 -9.43 -5.18 -7.14
CA ASP A 90 -8.97 -6.14 -8.13
C ASP A 90 -7.76 -5.56 -8.88
N LEU A 91 -6.60 -6.18 -8.67
CA LEU A 91 -5.35 -5.83 -9.33
C LEU A 91 -5.14 -6.84 -10.45
N ASN A 92 -5.02 -6.35 -11.68
CA ASN A 92 -4.61 -7.21 -12.78
C ASN A 92 -3.14 -7.67 -12.58
N PRO A 93 -2.64 -8.64 -13.37
CA PRO A 93 -1.29 -9.15 -13.20
C PRO A 93 -0.19 -8.07 -13.25
N ASP A 94 -0.31 -7.08 -14.14
CA ASP A 94 0.70 -6.03 -14.28
C ASP A 94 0.69 -5.04 -13.10
N ASP A 95 -0.50 -4.68 -12.61
CA ASP A 95 -0.69 -3.84 -11.43
C ASP A 95 -0.14 -4.55 -10.19
N LEU A 96 -0.42 -5.84 -10.04
CA LEU A 96 0.11 -6.67 -8.96
C LEU A 96 1.63 -6.72 -8.99
N LEU A 97 2.24 -6.93 -10.17
CA LEU A 97 3.68 -6.90 -10.34
C LEU A 97 4.29 -5.55 -9.96
N ALA A 98 3.65 -4.45 -10.37
CA ALA A 98 4.10 -3.10 -10.05
C ALA A 98 4.10 -2.86 -8.53
N VAL A 99 3.03 -3.25 -7.84
CA VAL A 99 2.96 -3.17 -6.37
C VAL A 99 4.05 -4.04 -5.72
N LEU A 100 4.24 -5.28 -6.20
CA LEU A 100 5.28 -6.17 -5.66
C LEU A 100 6.68 -5.60 -5.84
N ARG A 101 7.00 -4.96 -6.96
CA ARG A 101 8.29 -4.30 -7.19
C ARG A 101 8.52 -3.14 -6.22
N VAL A 102 7.48 -2.34 -5.96
CA VAL A 102 7.54 -1.26 -4.95
C VAL A 102 7.76 -1.84 -3.55
N LEU A 103 7.12 -2.97 -3.23
CA LEU A 103 7.36 -3.65 -1.97
C LEU A 103 8.78 -4.22 -1.89
N GLU A 104 9.31 -4.73 -3.00
CA GLU A 104 10.68 -5.26 -3.08
C GLU A 104 11.73 -4.19 -2.78
N THR A 105 11.59 -2.97 -3.30
CA THR A 105 12.52 -1.87 -2.97
C THR A 105 12.50 -1.51 -1.47
N GLY A 106 11.34 -1.70 -0.81
CA GLY A 106 11.19 -1.52 0.64
C GLY A 106 11.63 -2.73 1.48
N ALA A 107 11.98 -3.87 0.89
CA ALA A 107 12.13 -5.12 1.62
C ALA A 107 13.29 -5.14 2.62
N PHE A 108 14.43 -4.55 2.24
CA PHE A 108 15.58 -4.40 3.13
C PHE A 108 15.38 -3.37 4.24
N PRO A 109 15.03 -2.09 3.95
CA PRO A 109 14.86 -1.07 5.00
C PRO A 109 13.72 -1.40 5.97
N LEU A 110 12.70 -2.15 5.54
CA LEU A 110 11.54 -2.53 6.35
C LEU A 110 11.56 -4.01 6.76
N ALA A 111 12.73 -4.67 6.72
CA ALA A 111 12.86 -6.10 7.00
C ALA A 111 12.31 -6.52 8.38
N ALA A 112 12.44 -5.65 9.39
CA ALA A 112 11.96 -5.90 10.75
C ALA A 112 10.53 -5.40 11.00
N ASP A 113 9.92 -4.68 10.04
CA ASP A 113 8.62 -4.05 10.22
C ASP A 113 7.46 -5.06 10.05
N VAL A 114 6.69 -5.24 11.12
CA VAL A 114 5.55 -6.18 11.15
C VAL A 114 4.40 -5.72 10.24
N LYS A 115 4.14 -4.40 10.13
CA LYS A 115 3.10 -3.87 9.24
C LYS A 115 3.48 -4.12 7.78
N TYR A 116 4.74 -3.90 7.40
CA TYR A 116 5.22 -4.21 6.07
C TYR A 116 5.02 -5.70 5.73
N GLY A 117 5.43 -6.61 6.63
CA GLY A 117 5.22 -8.04 6.41
C GLY A 117 3.74 -8.43 6.32
N ARG A 118 2.86 -7.78 7.09
CA ARG A 118 1.39 -7.96 7.01
C ARG A 118 0.81 -7.45 5.70
N LEU A 119 1.32 -6.34 5.16
CA LEU A 119 0.91 -5.81 3.87
C LEU A 119 1.19 -6.82 2.77
N VAL A 120 2.43 -7.34 2.71
CA VAL A 120 2.82 -8.38 1.74
C VAL A 120 1.90 -9.61 1.87
N LEU A 121 1.70 -10.12 3.09
CA LEU A 121 0.82 -11.25 3.34
C LEU A 121 -0.63 -11.01 2.88
N THR A 122 -1.16 -9.82 3.13
CA THR A 122 -2.53 -9.44 2.75
C THR A 122 -2.66 -9.44 1.24
N LEU A 123 -1.71 -8.80 0.54
CA LEU A 123 -1.68 -8.72 -0.92
C LEU A 123 -1.61 -10.12 -1.54
N VAL A 124 -0.71 -10.98 -1.04
CA VAL A 124 -0.58 -12.36 -1.55
C VAL A 124 -1.85 -13.16 -1.35
N ARG A 125 -2.48 -13.06 -0.18
CA ARG A 125 -3.74 -13.77 0.09
C ARG A 125 -4.88 -13.29 -0.79
N ALA A 126 -4.99 -11.99 -1.02
CA ALA A 126 -6.04 -11.40 -1.85
C ALA A 126 -5.89 -11.81 -3.33
N HIS A 127 -4.65 -11.87 -3.85
CA HIS A 127 -4.39 -12.07 -5.28
C HIS A 127 -3.75 -13.41 -5.65
N ARG A 128 -3.70 -14.38 -4.73
CA ARG A 128 -3.02 -15.68 -4.92
C ARG A 128 -3.36 -16.37 -6.24
N LYS A 129 -4.63 -16.34 -6.63
CA LYS A 129 -5.12 -17.03 -7.84
C LYS A 129 -4.61 -16.42 -9.15
N GLN A 130 -4.15 -15.18 -9.11
CA GLN A 130 -3.66 -14.43 -10.27
C GLN A 130 -2.12 -14.43 -10.35
N MET A 131 -1.44 -15.07 -9.39
CA MET A 131 0.01 -15.04 -9.30
C MET A 131 0.68 -15.97 -10.32
N THR A 132 1.71 -15.45 -10.98
CA THR A 132 2.56 -16.15 -11.94
C THR A 132 3.91 -16.43 -11.30
N SER A 133 4.77 -17.22 -11.96
CA SER A 133 6.15 -17.45 -11.53
C SER A 133 6.96 -16.15 -11.35
N LEU A 134 6.66 -15.12 -12.15
CA LEU A 134 7.29 -13.80 -12.01
C LEU A 134 6.91 -13.14 -10.68
N HIS A 135 5.64 -13.20 -10.29
CA HIS A 135 5.19 -12.70 -8.98
C HIS A 135 5.85 -13.50 -7.84
N SER A 136 5.92 -14.82 -7.98
CA SER A 136 6.56 -15.71 -7.01
C SER A 136 8.05 -15.37 -6.81
N ALA A 137 8.79 -15.09 -7.88
CA ALA A 137 10.20 -14.72 -7.81
C ALA A 137 10.44 -13.44 -6.98
N VAL A 138 9.65 -12.39 -7.20
CA VAL A 138 9.71 -11.14 -6.43
C VAL A 138 9.35 -11.38 -4.96
N LEU A 139 8.34 -12.21 -4.70
CA LEU A 139 7.93 -12.56 -3.34
C LEU A 139 8.98 -13.39 -2.59
N HIS A 140 9.71 -14.28 -3.27
CA HIS A 140 10.84 -15.00 -2.68
C HIS A 140 11.98 -14.05 -2.29
N SER A 141 12.26 -13.04 -3.11
CA SER A 141 13.22 -11.98 -2.79
C SER A 141 12.83 -11.24 -1.50
N ILE A 142 11.58 -10.76 -1.42
CA ILE A 142 11.05 -10.09 -0.23
C ILE A 142 11.11 -11.00 1.01
N ALA A 143 10.63 -12.24 0.90
CA ALA A 143 10.61 -13.20 2.01
C ALA A 143 12.00 -13.68 2.45
N GLY A 144 12.99 -13.58 1.55
CA GLY A 144 14.39 -13.90 1.79
C GLY A 144 15.02 -12.96 2.81
N VAL A 145 14.77 -11.65 2.66
CA VAL A 145 15.35 -10.60 3.50
C VAL A 145 14.54 -10.24 4.73
N HIS A 146 13.25 -10.58 4.77
CA HIS A 146 12.38 -10.22 5.90
C HIS A 146 12.76 -10.97 7.19
N THR A 147 12.82 -10.25 8.32
CA THR A 147 13.32 -10.75 9.62
C THR A 147 12.31 -10.63 10.77
N SER A 148 11.16 -9.99 10.56
CA SER A 148 10.16 -9.82 11.63
C SER A 148 9.48 -11.12 12.07
N LEU A 149 8.62 -11.01 13.10
CA LEU A 149 7.81 -12.12 13.63
C LEU A 149 6.91 -12.80 12.59
N VAL A 150 6.53 -12.11 11.50
CA VAL A 150 5.70 -12.70 10.44
C VAL A 150 6.49 -13.45 9.37
N ARG A 151 7.83 -13.50 9.46
CA ARG A 151 8.71 -14.17 8.49
C ARG A 151 8.31 -15.62 8.20
N LYS A 152 7.99 -16.40 9.23
CA LYS A 152 7.59 -17.81 9.06
C LYS A 152 6.32 -17.93 8.21
N SER A 153 5.31 -17.13 8.53
CA SER A 153 4.05 -17.08 7.78
C SER A 153 4.26 -16.61 6.35
N LEU A 154 5.15 -15.62 6.15
CA LEU A 154 5.48 -15.11 4.82
C LEU A 154 6.17 -16.18 3.97
N ARG A 155 7.21 -16.83 4.48
CA ARG A 155 7.90 -17.91 3.77
C ARG A 155 6.98 -19.05 3.42
N SER A 156 6.22 -19.56 4.40
CA SER A 156 5.27 -20.65 4.16
C SER A 156 4.23 -20.31 3.09
N LEU A 157 3.78 -19.05 3.01
CA LEU A 157 2.85 -18.62 1.98
C LEU A 157 3.52 -18.57 0.61
N VAL A 158 4.73 -18.00 0.52
CA VAL A 158 5.47 -17.86 -0.73
C VAL A 158 5.89 -19.22 -1.28
N ASP A 159 6.34 -20.14 -0.43
CA ASP A 159 6.72 -21.51 -0.82
C ASP A 159 5.53 -22.33 -1.36
N SER A 160 4.30 -21.87 -1.12
CA SER A 160 3.05 -22.48 -1.62
C SER A 160 2.53 -21.89 -2.93
N LEU A 161 3.27 -20.94 -3.51
CA LEU A 161 2.96 -20.32 -4.80
C LEU A 161 3.55 -21.14 -5.96
N PRO A 162 2.95 -21.05 -7.17
CA PRO A 162 3.49 -21.72 -8.35
C PRO A 162 4.92 -21.25 -8.63
N SER A 163 5.81 -22.22 -8.88
CA SER A 163 7.21 -22.02 -9.28
C SER A 163 7.34 -21.57 -10.72
#